data_AF-A0A4P6F5P2-F1
#
_entry.id   AF-A0A4P6F5P2-F1
#
_cell.length_a   1.000
_cell.length_b   1.000
_cell.length_c   1.000
_cell.angle_alpha   90.00
_cell.angle_beta   90.00
_cell.angle_gamma   90.00
#
_symmetry.space_group_name_H-M   'P 1'
#
loop_
_entity.id
_entity.type
_entity.pdbx_description
1 polymer ?
#
loop_
_entity_poly.entity_id
_entity_poly.type
_entity_poly.pdbx_seq_one_letter_code
_entity_poly.pdbx_strand_id
1 'polypeptide(L)'
;MARTVYDAMGGMPVVLALARAWHARVLADPVVAHAFHRPVHPRHDERLAAYWAEQLGGPATFTGSTGAHASVVAVHSGNGPHDEMDARAVACFELALDDAAVPDDDALRATLTLWFTWATQVLNHEYETVESIPADLPMPVWTWDGPPPGPRAPAASSADDHRHDEDQRDRREGEDGHGHPQDPRDRG
;
A
#
# COMPACT_ATOMS: atom_id res chain seq x y z
N MET A 1 -12.96 20.72 -0.16
CA MET A 1 -12.02 19.58 -0.08
C MET A 1 -10.61 20.14 0.01
N ALA A 2 -9.72 19.48 0.78
CA ALA A 2 -8.32 19.87 0.82
C ALA A 2 -7.70 19.70 -0.59
N ARG A 3 -6.75 20.57 -0.94
CA ARG A 3 -5.97 20.47 -2.18
C ARG A 3 -5.26 19.12 -2.22
N THR A 4 -5.25 18.40 -3.34
CA THR A 4 -4.53 17.11 -3.44
C THR A 4 -3.02 17.31 -3.56
N VAL A 5 -2.22 16.25 -3.37
CA VAL A 5 -0.76 16.31 -3.62
C VAL A 5 -0.49 16.57 -5.10
N TYR A 6 -1.27 15.93 -5.99
CA TYR A 6 -1.26 16.19 -7.42
C TYR A 6 -1.51 17.68 -7.76
N ASP A 7 -2.50 18.31 -7.13
CA ASP A 7 -2.76 19.74 -7.33
C ASP A 7 -1.63 20.60 -6.77
N ALA A 8 -1.01 20.19 -5.66
CA ALA A 8 0.10 20.88 -5.02
C ALA A 8 1.37 20.92 -5.87
N MET A 9 1.72 19.81 -6.49
CA MET A 9 2.89 19.74 -7.38
C MET A 9 2.71 20.47 -8.71
N GLY A 10 1.49 20.87 -9.09
CA GLY A 10 1.23 21.56 -10.37
C GLY A 10 0.58 20.68 -11.43
N GLY A 11 0.02 19.53 -11.04
CA GLY A 11 -0.76 18.65 -11.89
C GLY A 11 0.06 17.91 -12.96
N MET A 12 -0.65 17.37 -13.96
CA MET A 12 -0.09 16.46 -14.97
C MET A 12 1.15 16.98 -15.70
N PRO A 13 1.28 18.28 -16.07
CA PRO A 13 2.50 18.77 -16.70
C PRO A 13 3.75 18.54 -15.84
N VAL A 14 3.65 18.79 -14.53
CA VAL A 14 4.76 18.57 -13.59
C VAL A 14 4.98 17.09 -13.32
N VAL A 15 3.90 16.30 -13.18
CA VAL A 15 4.01 14.83 -13.01
C VAL A 15 4.73 14.19 -14.20
N LEU A 16 4.41 14.61 -15.43
CA LEU A 16 5.07 14.10 -16.63
C LEU A 16 6.54 14.53 -16.71
N ALA A 17 6.86 15.77 -16.33
CA ALA A 17 8.24 16.22 -16.22
C ALA A 17 9.02 15.38 -15.20
N LEU A 18 8.41 15.10 -14.05
CA LEU A 18 8.98 14.28 -12.99
C LEU A 18 9.22 12.83 -13.43
N ALA A 19 8.24 12.21 -14.10
CA ALA A 19 8.38 10.84 -14.63
C ALA A 19 9.55 10.74 -15.62
N ARG A 20 9.69 11.73 -16.52
CA ARG A 20 10.79 11.79 -17.49
C ARG A 20 12.14 12.03 -16.81
N ALA A 21 12.21 12.97 -15.87
CA ALA A 21 13.44 13.27 -15.14
C ALA A 21 13.91 12.07 -14.31
N TRP A 22 13.00 11.43 -13.58
CA TRP A 22 13.31 10.22 -12.84
C TRP A 22 13.77 9.09 -13.75
N HIS A 23 13.05 8.83 -14.85
CA HIS A 23 13.42 7.77 -15.79
C HIS A 23 14.80 8.01 -16.41
N ALA A 24 15.12 9.26 -16.78
CA ALA A 24 16.45 9.62 -17.28
C ALA A 24 17.54 9.37 -16.22
N ARG A 25 17.28 9.67 -14.95
CA ARG A 25 18.23 9.43 -13.85
C ARG A 25 18.45 7.95 -13.59
N VAL A 26 17.40 7.14 -13.53
CA VAL A 26 17.55 5.70 -13.30
C VAL A 26 18.27 4.99 -14.45
N LEU A 27 18.08 5.44 -15.70
CA LEU A 27 18.84 4.94 -16.85
C LEU A 27 20.33 5.32 -16.81
N ALA A 28 20.67 6.40 -16.10
CA ALA A 28 22.06 6.83 -15.90
C ALA A 28 22.71 6.21 -14.64
N ASP A 29 21.93 5.67 -13.70
CA ASP A 29 22.46 5.03 -12.50
C ASP A 29 22.96 3.60 -12.82
N PRO A 30 24.19 3.24 -12.41
CA PRO A 30 24.81 1.97 -12.77
C PRO A 30 24.15 0.72 -12.17
N VAL A 31 23.29 0.88 -11.16
CA VAL A 31 22.58 -0.23 -10.49
C VAL A 31 21.12 -0.27 -10.96
N VAL A 32 20.40 0.83 -10.85
CA VAL A 32 18.95 0.86 -11.14
C VAL A 32 18.66 0.68 -12.62
N ALA A 33 19.57 1.08 -13.52
CA ALA A 33 19.42 0.85 -14.95
C ALA A 33 19.23 -0.64 -15.30
N HIS A 34 19.72 -1.55 -14.45
CA HIS A 34 19.51 -2.99 -14.64
C HIS A 34 18.03 -3.39 -14.64
N ALA A 35 17.17 -2.71 -13.89
CA ALA A 35 15.72 -2.96 -13.90
C ALA A 35 15.08 -2.68 -15.28
N PHE A 36 15.73 -1.82 -16.09
CA PHE A 36 15.27 -1.38 -17.40
C PHE A 36 16.01 -2.05 -18.56
N HIS A 37 16.72 -3.16 -18.33
CA HIS A 37 17.48 -3.84 -19.39
C HIS A 37 16.60 -4.46 -20.49
N ARG A 38 15.31 -4.71 -20.20
CA ARG A 38 14.32 -5.15 -21.20
C ARG A 38 13.60 -3.94 -21.79
N PRO A 39 13.18 -4.00 -23.08
CA PRO A 39 12.41 -2.93 -23.69
C PRO A 39 11.16 -2.60 -22.87
N VAL A 40 11.01 -1.32 -22.53
CA VAL A 40 9.77 -0.78 -21.96
C VAL A 40 8.80 -0.34 -23.07
N HIS A 41 7.55 -0.12 -22.70
CA HIS A 41 6.56 0.42 -23.62
C HIS A 41 7.05 1.76 -24.24
N PRO A 42 6.83 2.04 -25.54
CA PRO A 42 7.29 3.29 -26.18
C PRO A 42 6.78 4.59 -25.55
N ARG A 43 5.67 4.49 -24.81
CA ARG A 43 5.06 5.57 -24.01
C ARG A 43 5.19 5.33 -22.50
N HIS A 44 6.30 4.74 -22.07
CA HIS A 44 6.54 4.38 -20.68
C HIS A 44 6.34 5.59 -19.76
N ASP A 45 6.95 6.72 -20.10
CA ASP A 45 6.92 7.92 -19.25
C ASP A 45 5.52 8.50 -19.12
N GLU A 46 4.72 8.52 -20.19
CA GLU A 46 3.33 8.96 -20.10
C GLU A 46 2.47 8.02 -19.25
N ARG A 47 2.73 6.70 -19.33
CA ARG A 47 2.01 5.71 -18.52
C ARG A 47 2.40 5.81 -17.05
N LEU A 48 3.69 6.02 -16.77
CA LEU A 48 4.22 6.25 -15.43
C LEU A 48 3.64 7.52 -14.82
N ALA A 49 3.60 8.61 -15.60
CA ALA A 49 3.00 9.86 -15.16
C ALA A 49 1.50 9.73 -14.86
N ALA A 50 0.74 9.02 -15.70
CA ALA A 50 -0.68 8.75 -15.44
C ALA A 50 -0.87 7.91 -14.16
N TYR A 51 -0.02 6.91 -13.95
CA TYR A 51 -0.04 6.05 -12.77
C TYR A 51 0.28 6.83 -11.47
N TRP A 52 1.30 7.68 -11.50
CA TRP A 52 1.66 8.53 -10.37
C TRP A 52 0.61 9.60 -10.08
N ALA A 53 0.07 10.23 -11.13
CA ALA A 53 -0.97 11.23 -10.97
C ALA A 53 -2.19 10.66 -10.26
N GLU A 54 -2.64 9.47 -10.63
CA GLU A 54 -3.79 8.80 -10.00
C GLU A 54 -3.52 8.48 -8.53
N GLN A 55 -2.33 7.96 -8.21
CA GLN A 55 -1.94 7.69 -6.82
C GLN A 55 -1.84 8.96 -5.96
N LEU A 56 -1.54 10.12 -6.55
CA LEU A 56 -1.39 11.39 -5.83
C LEU A 56 -2.69 12.22 -5.76
N GLY A 57 -3.83 11.61 -6.13
CA GLY A 57 -5.15 12.22 -6.08
C GLY A 57 -5.58 12.95 -7.36
N GLY A 58 -4.86 12.75 -8.46
CA GLY A 58 -5.21 13.26 -9.79
C GLY A 58 -6.27 12.42 -10.51
N PRO A 59 -6.54 12.70 -11.80
CA PRO A 59 -7.55 11.98 -12.59
C PRO A 59 -7.22 10.49 -12.75
N ALA A 60 -8.24 9.64 -12.75
CA ALA A 60 -8.13 8.18 -12.96
C ALA A 60 -7.83 7.78 -14.42
N THR A 61 -6.82 8.41 -15.01
CA THR A 61 -6.46 8.22 -16.42
C THR A 61 -5.79 6.88 -16.64
N PHE A 62 -4.97 6.40 -15.69
CA PHE A 62 -4.26 5.13 -15.83
C PHE A 62 -5.24 3.96 -15.80
N THR A 63 -6.08 3.89 -14.77
CA THR A 63 -7.11 2.85 -14.67
C THR A 63 -8.21 3.00 -15.72
N GLY A 64 -8.58 4.23 -16.08
CA GLY A 64 -9.57 4.50 -17.12
C GLY A 64 -9.13 4.10 -18.54
N SER A 65 -7.83 4.00 -18.83
CA SER A 65 -7.31 3.66 -20.17
C SER A 65 -6.87 2.20 -20.34
N THR A 66 -7.31 1.26 -19.48
CA THR A 66 -6.90 -0.18 -19.39
C THR A 66 -5.65 -0.49 -18.57
N GLY A 67 -5.07 0.47 -17.84
CA GLY A 67 -4.03 0.15 -16.85
C GLY A 67 -4.64 -0.53 -15.63
N ALA A 68 -4.02 -1.59 -15.11
CA ALA A 68 -4.38 -2.17 -13.82
C ALA A 68 -3.20 -2.06 -12.86
N HIS A 69 -3.46 -1.66 -11.61
CA HIS A 69 -2.43 -1.60 -10.57
C HIS A 69 -1.79 -2.98 -10.38
N ALA A 70 -2.59 -4.05 -10.35
CA ALA A 70 -2.12 -5.44 -10.33
C ALA A 70 -1.10 -5.76 -11.44
N SER A 71 -1.27 -5.22 -12.65
CA SER A 71 -0.31 -5.43 -13.73
C SER A 71 1.03 -4.71 -13.52
N VAL A 72 1.04 -3.57 -12.81
CA VAL A 72 2.28 -2.89 -12.41
C VAL A 72 2.96 -3.71 -11.32
N VAL A 73 2.23 -4.11 -10.27
CA VAL A 73 2.76 -4.98 -9.20
C VAL A 73 3.37 -6.27 -9.78
N ALA A 74 2.72 -6.89 -10.76
CA ALA A 74 3.24 -8.11 -11.40
C ALA A 74 4.59 -7.92 -12.10
N VAL A 75 4.85 -6.73 -12.65
CA VAL A 75 6.17 -6.41 -13.26
C VAL A 75 7.26 -6.27 -12.19
N HIS A 76 6.89 -5.82 -10.99
CA HIS A 76 7.80 -5.59 -9.87
C HIS A 76 7.98 -6.82 -8.95
N SER A 77 7.08 -7.81 -9.02
CA SER A 77 7.11 -9.02 -8.19
C SER A 77 8.10 -10.07 -8.68
N GLY A 78 8.63 -10.90 -7.76
CA GLY A 78 9.49 -12.03 -8.10
C GLY A 78 10.94 -11.68 -8.49
N ASN A 79 11.38 -10.44 -8.24
CA ASN A 79 12.74 -9.98 -8.55
C ASN A 79 13.77 -10.27 -7.42
N GLY A 80 13.32 -10.83 -6.29
CA GLY A 80 14.14 -11.11 -5.12
C GLY A 80 14.51 -9.84 -4.33
N PRO A 81 15.27 -9.96 -3.23
CA PRO A 81 15.70 -8.79 -2.45
C PRO A 81 16.66 -7.89 -3.23
N HIS A 82 16.40 -6.58 -3.24
CA HIS A 82 17.21 -5.60 -3.97
C HIS A 82 17.22 -4.21 -3.31
N ASP A 83 17.51 -4.18 -2.00
CA ASP A 83 17.49 -2.96 -1.17
C ASP A 83 18.36 -1.80 -1.71
N GLU A 84 19.54 -2.11 -2.27
CA GLU A 84 20.41 -1.09 -2.87
C GLU A 84 19.74 -0.44 -4.09
N MET A 85 19.07 -1.23 -4.92
CA MET A 85 18.37 -0.74 -6.10
C MET A 85 17.23 0.20 -5.69
N ASP A 86 16.47 -0.18 -4.66
CA ASP A 86 15.37 0.62 -4.14
C ASP A 86 15.85 1.95 -3.58
N ALA A 87 16.91 1.93 -2.75
CA ALA A 87 17.49 3.13 -2.18
C ALA A 87 17.98 4.10 -3.27
N ARG A 88 18.60 3.57 -4.33
CA ARG A 88 19.06 4.38 -5.47
C ARG A 88 17.90 4.89 -6.33
N ALA A 89 16.82 4.12 -6.49
CA ALA A 89 15.62 4.58 -7.19
C ALA A 89 14.96 5.76 -6.46
N VAL A 90 14.91 5.71 -5.13
CA VAL A 90 14.45 6.82 -4.28
C VAL A 90 15.37 8.03 -4.39
N ALA A 91 16.69 7.83 -4.31
CA ALA A 91 17.65 8.94 -4.48
C ALA A 91 17.55 9.60 -5.87
N CYS A 92 17.31 8.82 -6.94
CA CYS A 92 17.03 9.35 -8.27
C CYS A 92 15.75 10.20 -8.27
N PHE A 93 14.73 9.79 -7.52
CA PHE A 93 13.46 10.50 -7.42
C PHE A 93 13.60 11.84 -6.69
N GLU A 94 14.29 11.87 -5.56
CA GLU A 94 14.55 13.10 -4.81
C GLU A 94 15.22 14.16 -5.68
N LEU A 95 16.23 13.77 -6.46
CA LEU A 95 16.90 14.69 -7.36
C LEU A 95 16.05 15.05 -8.60
N ALA A 96 15.15 14.17 -9.03
CA ALA A 96 14.23 14.44 -10.13
C ALA A 96 13.17 15.50 -9.76
N LEU A 97 12.89 15.71 -8.47
CA LEU A 97 12.00 16.79 -8.01
C LEU A 97 12.51 18.16 -8.48
N ASP A 98 13.83 18.38 -8.45
CA ASP A 98 14.45 19.62 -8.90
C ASP A 98 14.43 19.75 -10.43
N ASP A 99 14.80 18.68 -11.14
CA ASP A 99 14.81 18.66 -12.60
C ASP A 99 13.42 18.93 -13.20
N ALA A 100 12.38 18.48 -12.51
CA ALA A 100 10.99 18.65 -12.92
C ALA A 100 10.39 19.99 -12.48
N ALA A 101 11.17 20.83 -11.79
CA ALA A 101 10.72 22.09 -11.20
C ALA A 101 9.49 21.92 -10.30
N VAL A 102 9.45 20.83 -9.51
CA VAL A 102 8.45 20.68 -8.44
C VAL A 102 8.61 21.87 -7.48
N PRO A 103 7.50 22.51 -7.04
CA PRO A 103 7.58 23.65 -6.13
C PRO A 103 8.51 23.40 -4.94
N ASP A 104 9.29 24.42 -4.59
CA ASP A 104 10.19 24.41 -3.44
C ASP A 104 9.41 24.65 -2.14
N ASP A 105 8.55 23.68 -1.83
CA ASP A 105 7.71 23.62 -0.64
C ASP A 105 8.11 22.38 0.17
N ASP A 106 8.65 22.60 1.37
CA ASP A 106 9.20 21.53 2.22
C ASP A 106 8.17 20.43 2.52
N ALA A 107 6.91 20.82 2.77
CA ALA A 107 5.86 19.86 3.12
C ALA A 107 5.48 19.00 1.92
N LEU A 108 5.36 19.60 0.73
CA LEU A 108 5.12 18.88 -0.52
C LEU A 108 6.27 17.92 -0.84
N ARG A 109 7.51 18.41 -0.77
CA ARG A 109 8.69 17.60 -1.11
C ARG A 109 8.86 16.43 -0.15
N ALA A 110 8.70 16.67 1.16
CA ALA A 110 8.68 15.59 2.15
C ALA A 110 7.56 14.58 1.87
N THR A 111 6.36 15.03 1.52
CA THR A 111 5.23 14.16 1.19
C THR A 111 5.51 13.30 -0.04
N LEU A 112 6.08 13.88 -1.10
CA LEU A 112 6.43 13.17 -2.33
C LEU A 112 7.51 12.12 -2.09
N THR A 113 8.56 12.45 -1.33
CA THR A 113 9.62 11.48 -0.98
C THR A 113 9.05 10.33 -0.13
N LEU A 114 8.20 10.62 0.85
CA LEU A 114 7.53 9.59 1.66
C LEU A 114 6.65 8.68 0.82
N TRP A 115 5.83 9.27 -0.05
CA TRP A 115 4.97 8.52 -0.98
C TRP A 115 5.81 7.61 -1.89
N PHE A 116 6.87 8.14 -2.52
CA PHE A 116 7.67 7.37 -3.47
C PHE A 116 8.43 6.23 -2.78
N THR A 117 8.94 6.47 -1.58
CA THR A 117 9.60 5.44 -0.76
C THR A 117 8.61 4.33 -0.40
N TRP A 118 7.41 4.69 0.07
CA TRP A 118 6.35 3.74 0.39
C TRP A 118 5.90 2.96 -0.85
N ALA A 119 5.67 3.64 -1.98
CA ALA A 119 5.20 3.01 -3.21
C ALA A 119 6.24 2.02 -3.77
N THR A 120 7.53 2.36 -3.68
CA THR A 120 8.63 1.45 -4.06
C THR A 120 8.61 0.18 -3.19
N GLN A 121 8.45 0.34 -1.87
CA GLN A 121 8.36 -0.80 -0.95
C GLN A 121 7.16 -1.70 -1.24
N VAL A 122 5.99 -1.10 -1.45
CA VAL A 122 4.75 -1.83 -1.81
C VAL A 122 4.91 -2.59 -3.13
N LEU A 123 5.35 -1.91 -4.20
CA LEU A 123 5.46 -2.51 -5.52
C LEU A 123 6.47 -3.66 -5.56
N ASN A 124 7.61 -3.49 -4.88
CA ASN A 124 8.73 -4.42 -5.00
C ASN A 124 8.64 -5.60 -4.02
N HIS A 125 8.02 -5.42 -2.85
CA HIS A 125 8.15 -6.37 -1.74
C HIS A 125 6.83 -6.87 -1.14
N GLU A 126 5.68 -6.29 -1.48
CA GLU A 126 4.39 -6.75 -0.90
C GLU A 126 3.97 -8.13 -1.43
N TYR A 127 4.35 -8.45 -2.67
CA TYR A 127 4.03 -9.71 -3.34
C TYR A 127 5.29 -10.42 -3.83
N GLU A 128 5.56 -11.59 -3.25
CA GLU A 128 6.73 -12.40 -3.63
C GLU A 128 6.56 -13.06 -5.01
N THR A 129 5.32 -13.38 -5.39
CA THR A 129 5.00 -14.09 -6.64
C THR A 129 3.84 -13.43 -7.38
N VAL A 130 3.86 -13.49 -8.70
CA VAL A 130 2.80 -12.92 -9.55
C VAL A 130 1.44 -13.57 -9.26
N GLU A 131 1.43 -14.86 -8.93
CA GLU A 131 0.23 -15.63 -8.61
C GLU A 131 -0.44 -15.18 -7.30
N SER A 132 0.29 -14.50 -6.41
CA SER A 132 -0.24 -14.00 -5.15
C SER A 132 -0.96 -12.66 -5.26
N ILE A 133 -0.88 -12.00 -6.42
CA ILE A 133 -1.46 -10.67 -6.65
C ILE A 133 -2.98 -10.79 -6.92
N PRO A 134 -3.83 -10.11 -6.13
CA PRO A 134 -5.26 -10.04 -6.41
C PRO A 134 -5.56 -9.44 -7.79
N ALA A 135 -6.43 -10.06 -8.56
CA ALA A 135 -6.82 -9.57 -9.89
C ALA A 135 -7.53 -8.20 -9.84
N ASP A 136 -8.23 -7.93 -8.74
CA ASP A 136 -8.97 -6.70 -8.45
C ASP A 136 -8.21 -5.75 -7.51
N LEU A 137 -6.88 -5.88 -7.42
CA LEU A 137 -6.06 -5.05 -6.54
C LEU A 137 -6.32 -3.55 -6.81
N PRO A 138 -6.86 -2.81 -5.83
CA PRO A 138 -7.30 -1.44 -6.04
C PRO A 138 -6.10 -0.51 -6.20
N MET A 139 -6.27 0.56 -6.99
CA MET A 139 -5.28 1.63 -7.05
C MET A 139 -5.16 2.31 -5.67
N PRO A 140 -3.98 2.35 -5.06
CA PRO A 140 -3.80 3.13 -3.84
C PRO A 140 -3.84 4.63 -4.15
N VAL A 141 -4.48 5.40 -3.29
CA VAL A 141 -4.48 6.87 -3.38
C VAL A 141 -3.87 7.44 -2.11
N TRP A 142 -2.67 7.98 -2.25
CA TRP A 142 -1.92 8.66 -1.20
C TRP A 142 -2.53 10.03 -0.89
N THR A 143 -2.50 10.40 0.39
CA THR A 143 -3.00 11.68 0.89
C THR A 143 -1.90 12.41 1.65
N TRP A 144 -2.15 13.67 2.03
CA TRP A 144 -1.22 14.41 2.89
C TRP A 144 -0.92 13.71 4.23
N ASP A 145 -1.87 12.92 4.72
CA ASP A 145 -1.76 12.20 5.99
C ASP A 145 -1.10 10.80 5.83
N GLY A 146 -0.67 10.45 4.61
CA GLY A 146 0.01 9.19 4.32
C GLY A 146 -0.77 8.24 3.41
N PRO A 147 -0.42 6.94 3.39
CA PRO A 147 -1.06 5.96 2.53
C PRO A 147 -2.54 5.80 2.89
N PRO A 148 -3.36 5.28 1.97
CA PRO A 148 -4.74 4.95 2.31
C PRO A 148 -4.73 4.00 3.51
N PRO A 149 -5.68 4.13 4.46
CA PRO A 149 -5.79 3.17 5.55
C PRO A 149 -5.91 1.76 4.95
N GLY A 150 -5.07 0.84 5.42
CA GLY A 150 -5.06 -0.55 4.95
C GLY A 150 -6.45 -1.20 5.08
N PRO A 151 -6.70 -2.33 4.39
CA PRO A 151 -7.98 -3.01 4.48
C PRO A 151 -8.31 -3.25 5.96
N ARG A 152 -9.42 -2.67 6.42
CA ARG A 152 -9.90 -2.90 7.78
C ARG A 152 -10.18 -4.40 7.90
N ALA A 153 -9.50 -5.09 8.80
CA ALA A 153 -9.85 -6.46 9.14
C ALA A 153 -11.36 -6.50 9.42
N PRO A 154 -12.10 -7.51 8.90
CA PRO A 154 -13.52 -7.60 9.20
C PRO A 154 -13.69 -7.58 10.72
N ALA A 155 -14.58 -6.71 11.21
CA ALA A 155 -14.91 -6.69 12.62
C ALA A 155 -15.25 -8.12 13.01
N ALA A 156 -14.54 -8.69 13.99
CA ALA A 156 -14.87 -9.99 14.53
C ALA A 156 -16.37 -9.93 14.86
N SER A 157 -17.17 -10.74 14.16
CA SER A 157 -18.58 -10.87 14.46
C SER A 157 -18.66 -11.26 15.92
N SER A 158 -19.20 -10.38 16.74
CA SER A 158 -19.60 -10.70 18.11
C SER A 158 -20.78 -11.66 18.02
N ALA A 159 -20.48 -12.91 17.67
CA ALA A 159 -21.37 -14.03 17.83
C ALA A 159 -21.22 -14.53 19.27
N ASP A 160 -21.78 -13.77 20.20
CA ASP A 160 -22.10 -14.28 21.53
C ASP A 160 -23.33 -13.54 22.05
N ASP A 161 -24.47 -13.80 21.41
CA ASP A 161 -25.77 -13.74 22.07
C ASP A 161 -26.72 -14.65 21.29
N HIS A 162 -26.84 -15.90 21.73
CA HIS A 162 -28.01 -16.78 21.63
C HIS A 162 -27.55 -18.18 22.08
N ARG A 163 -27.49 -18.41 23.39
CA ARG A 163 -27.64 -19.78 23.90
C ARG A 163 -29.12 -20.03 24.13
N HIS A 164 -29.60 -20.98 23.34
CA HIS A 164 -30.95 -21.53 23.33
C HIS A 164 -31.44 -21.92 24.73
N ASP A 165 -32.67 -21.49 24.97
CA ASP A 165 -33.66 -22.16 25.80
C ASP A 165 -33.98 -23.56 25.21
N GLU A 166 -34.51 -24.44 26.05
CA GLU A 166 -34.99 -25.81 25.75
C GLU A 166 -33.93 -26.96 25.73
N ASP A 167 -33.69 -27.53 26.91
CA ASP A 167 -33.85 -28.98 27.05
C ASP A 167 -34.60 -29.29 28.35
N GLN A 168 -35.85 -29.72 28.18
CA GLN A 168 -36.78 -30.07 29.23
C GLN A 168 -36.89 -31.60 29.24
N ARG A 169 -36.67 -32.19 30.42
CA ARG A 169 -37.12 -33.53 30.87
C ARG A 169 -36.11 -34.67 30.67
N ASP A 170 -35.37 -34.97 31.73
CA ASP A 170 -35.46 -36.32 32.30
C ASP A 170 -35.10 -36.32 33.81
N ARG A 171 -35.82 -37.15 34.57
CA ARG A 171 -35.52 -37.68 35.91
C ARG A 171 -35.83 -36.84 37.16
N ARG A 172 -37.01 -37.15 37.68
CA ARG A 172 -37.30 -37.26 39.12
C ARG A 172 -36.28 -38.18 39.81
N GLU A 173 -35.93 -37.86 41.05
CA GLU A 173 -35.79 -38.74 42.24
C GLU A 173 -34.61 -38.34 43.16
N GLY A 174 -34.89 -38.31 44.47
CA GLY A 174 -33.93 -38.39 45.59
C GLY A 174 -33.34 -37.05 46.03
N GLU A 175 -33.89 -36.37 47.05
CA GLU A 175 -33.64 -36.62 48.48
C GLU A 175 -32.21 -36.28 48.95
N ASP A 176 -32.20 -35.37 49.92
CA ASP A 176 -31.33 -35.31 51.10
C ASP A 176 -29.86 -34.83 50.98
N GLY A 177 -29.55 -33.81 51.80
CA GLY A 177 -28.21 -33.67 52.36
C GLY A 177 -27.76 -32.25 52.65
N HIS A 178 -27.85 -31.87 53.93
CA HIS A 178 -27.06 -30.87 54.68
C HIS A 178 -25.76 -30.37 54.02
N GLY A 179 -25.33 -29.11 54.10
CA GLY A 179 -25.39 -28.19 55.24
C GLY A 179 -23.96 -27.79 55.67
N HIS A 180 -23.55 -26.56 55.29
CA HIS A 180 -22.52 -25.70 55.93
C HIS A 180 -21.03 -26.20 55.90
N PRO A 181 -20.00 -25.36 56.22
CA PRO A 181 -18.90 -24.98 55.33
C PRO A 181 -17.51 -25.17 56.01
N GLN A 182 -16.44 -24.72 55.35
CA GLN A 182 -15.36 -23.87 55.92
C GLN A 182 -14.05 -24.02 55.14
N ASP A 183 -13.42 -22.87 54.96
CA ASP A 183 -12.09 -22.53 54.43
C ASP A 183 -10.99 -22.73 55.52
N PRO A 184 -9.73 -22.23 55.38
CA PRO A 184 -8.61 -22.45 54.44
C PRO A 184 -7.42 -23.17 55.11
N ARG A 185 -6.31 -23.32 54.35
CA ARG A 185 -4.87 -23.52 54.71
C ARG A 185 -4.33 -24.88 54.24
N ASP A 186 -3.08 -25.05 53.80
CA ASP A 186 -1.90 -24.19 53.80
C ASP A 186 -0.96 -24.60 52.67
N ARG A 187 -0.03 -23.71 52.32
CA ARG A 187 1.15 -24.00 51.52
C ARG A 187 2.19 -24.71 52.40
N GLY A 188 2.90 -25.68 51.83
CA GLY A 188 4.07 -26.32 52.43
C GLY A 188 4.65 -27.37 51.50
#